data_AF-A0A1E5XVF0-F1
#
_entry.id   AF-A0A1E5XVF0-F1
#
_cell.length_a   1.000
_cell.length_b   1.000
_cell.length_c   1.000
_cell.angle_alpha   90.00
_cell.angle_beta   90.00
_cell.angle_gamma   90.00
#
_symmetry.space_group_name_H-M   'P 1'
#
loop_
_entity.id
_entity.type
_entity.pdbx_description
1 polymer ?
#
loop_
_entity_poly.entity_id
_entity_poly.type
_entity_poly.pdbx_seq_one_letter_code
_entity_poly.pdbx_strand_id
1 'polypeptide(L)'
;MRPFTLAAAIALLATPALAQFPPPGVYACVSENGANLGELTLFVAGDYSFKNVDGNSASGQVASAGTDVNPLSGPLKDMQLTGVFATDDTGKTRFRFTGSDGLDVSCE
;
A
#
# COMPACT_ATOMS: atom_id res chain seq x y z
N MET A 1 10.18 -28.72 -50.16
CA MET A 1 10.83 -28.09 -48.99
C MET A 1 10.82 -26.58 -49.17
N ARG A 2 10.03 -25.84 -48.38
CA ARG A 2 10.29 -24.45 -47.96
C ARG A 2 9.17 -24.01 -47.00
N PRO A 3 9.48 -23.71 -45.73
CA PRO A 3 8.48 -23.37 -44.72
C PRO A 3 8.15 -21.87 -44.81
N PHE A 4 6.87 -21.52 -44.82
CA PHE A 4 6.44 -20.15 -44.52
C PHE A 4 6.21 -20.04 -43.03
N THR A 5 7.06 -19.25 -42.40
CA THR A 5 7.11 -18.90 -40.99
C THR A 5 5.79 -18.24 -40.52
N LEU A 6 5.16 -18.83 -39.51
CA LEU A 6 4.13 -18.16 -38.71
C LEU A 6 4.77 -16.98 -37.96
N ALA A 7 4.32 -15.77 -38.23
CA ALA A 7 4.57 -14.62 -37.35
C ALA A 7 3.45 -14.56 -36.30
N ALA A 8 3.75 -14.99 -35.07
CA ALA A 8 2.87 -14.81 -33.92
C ALA A 8 3.01 -13.38 -33.39
N ALA A 9 1.98 -12.55 -33.55
CA ALA A 9 1.90 -11.23 -32.93
C ALA A 9 1.53 -11.38 -31.45
N ILE A 10 2.49 -11.15 -30.55
CA ILE A 10 2.24 -11.07 -29.10
C ILE A 10 1.77 -9.65 -28.80
N ALA A 11 0.46 -9.46 -28.70
CA ALA A 11 -0.12 -8.23 -28.17
C ALA A 11 -0.07 -8.27 -26.64
N LEU A 12 0.94 -7.62 -26.05
CA LEU A 12 0.98 -7.33 -24.61
C LEU A 12 -0.10 -6.28 -24.29
N LEU A 13 -1.28 -6.74 -23.87
CA LEU A 13 -2.31 -5.88 -23.29
C LEU A 13 -1.84 -5.42 -21.90
N ALA A 14 -1.09 -4.32 -21.85
CA ALA A 14 -0.88 -3.59 -20.60
C ALA A 14 -2.22 -2.94 -20.21
N THR A 15 -3.02 -3.61 -19.38
CA THR A 15 -4.19 -2.96 -18.79
C THR A 15 -3.69 -1.82 -17.91
N PRO A 16 -4.27 -0.60 -18.03
CA PRO A 16 -3.91 0.48 -17.14
C PRO A 16 -4.22 0.02 -15.71
N ALA A 17 -3.22 0.04 -14.83
CA ALA A 17 -3.47 -0.05 -13.40
C ALA A 17 -4.31 1.18 -13.05
N LEU A 18 -5.64 1.00 -12.96
CA LEU A 18 -6.49 2.00 -12.35
C LEU A 18 -5.89 2.27 -10.97
N ALA A 19 -5.66 3.54 -10.64
CA ALA A 19 -5.27 3.93 -9.31
C ALA A 19 -6.39 3.49 -8.36
N GLN A 20 -6.27 2.28 -7.82
CA GLN A 20 -7.18 1.78 -6.81
C GLN A 20 -6.65 2.33 -5.50
N PHE A 21 -7.28 3.41 -5.05
CA PHE A 21 -6.99 3.90 -3.71
C PHE A 21 -7.45 2.84 -2.73
N PRO A 22 -6.65 2.57 -1.69
CA PRO A 22 -7.12 1.72 -0.62
C PRO A 22 -8.41 2.33 -0.03
N PRO A 23 -9.36 1.51 0.44
CA PRO A 23 -10.58 2.03 1.05
C PRO A 23 -10.25 3.03 2.16
N PRO A 24 -10.97 4.15 2.27
CA PRO A 24 -10.82 5.03 3.42
C PRO A 24 -11.27 4.29 4.69
N GLY A 25 -10.58 4.52 5.79
CA GLY A 25 -10.82 3.77 7.02
C GLY A 25 -9.83 4.09 8.11
N VAL A 26 -10.05 3.43 9.25
CA VAL A 26 -9.17 3.50 10.41
C VAL A 26 -8.61 2.11 10.64
N TYR A 27 -7.28 2.01 10.67
CA TYR A 27 -6.55 0.74 10.70
C TYR A 27 -5.61 0.71 11.91
N ALA A 28 -5.70 -0.35 12.71
CA ALA A 28 -4.79 -0.54 13.84
C ALA A 28 -3.47 -1.10 13.32
N CYS A 29 -2.36 -0.42 13.62
CA CYS A 29 -1.04 -0.77 13.12
C CYS A 29 -0.20 -1.48 14.18
N VAL A 30 0.39 -2.60 13.81
CA VAL A 30 1.29 -3.41 14.64
C VAL A 30 2.58 -3.71 13.90
N SER A 31 3.68 -3.86 14.65
CA SER A 31 4.93 -4.41 14.12
C SER A 31 4.83 -5.92 13.90
N GLU A 32 5.81 -6.51 13.22
CA GLU A 32 5.95 -7.97 13.05
C GLU A 32 5.87 -8.74 14.39
N ASN A 33 6.44 -8.19 15.47
CA ASN A 33 6.43 -8.81 16.81
C ASN A 33 5.11 -8.60 17.57
N GLY A 34 4.10 -7.99 16.96
CA GLY A 34 2.80 -7.69 17.59
C GLY A 34 2.80 -6.46 18.51
N ALA A 35 3.89 -5.69 18.56
CA ALA A 35 3.90 -4.43 19.30
C ALA A 35 2.97 -3.41 18.62
N ASN A 36 2.09 -2.79 19.41
CA ASN A 36 1.20 -1.72 18.95
C ASN A 36 2.01 -0.49 18.52
N LEU A 37 1.81 -0.02 17.29
CA LEU A 37 2.46 1.17 16.75
C LEU A 37 1.51 2.38 16.71
N GLY A 38 0.21 2.13 16.79
CA GLY A 38 -0.83 3.15 16.77
C GLY A 38 -1.87 2.89 15.69
N GLU A 39 -2.36 3.97 15.10
CA GLU A 39 -3.52 3.95 14.20
C GLU A 39 -3.22 4.74 12.92
N LEU A 40 -3.53 4.13 11.77
CA LEU A 40 -3.53 4.77 10.46
C LEU A 40 -4.96 5.10 10.06
N THR A 41 -5.30 6.38 10.00
CA THR A 41 -6.52 6.85 9.36
C THR A 41 -6.20 7.19 7.91
N LEU A 42 -6.82 6.48 6.96
CA LEU A 42 -6.73 6.77 5.55
C LEU A 42 -8.00 7.49 5.08
N PHE A 43 -7.80 8.61 4.39
CA PHE A 43 -8.87 9.40 3.79
C PHE A 43 -9.01 9.11 2.31
N VAL A 44 -10.07 9.64 1.71
CA VAL A 44 -10.30 9.55 0.27
C VAL A 44 -9.13 10.19 -0.48
N ALA A 45 -8.74 9.60 -1.62
CA ALA A 45 -7.68 10.09 -2.51
C ALA A 45 -6.25 10.07 -1.95
N GLY A 46 -6.00 9.33 -0.86
CA GLY A 46 -4.64 9.01 -0.41
C GLY A 46 -4.03 9.96 0.63
N ASP A 47 -4.77 10.94 1.14
CA ASP A 47 -4.39 11.63 2.37
C ASP A 47 -4.48 10.66 3.56
N TYR A 48 -3.56 10.74 4.52
CA TYR A 48 -3.62 9.93 5.75
C TYR A 48 -3.23 10.73 6.99
N SER A 49 -3.66 10.24 8.14
CA SER A 49 -3.19 10.64 9.46
C SER A 49 -2.72 9.41 10.22
N PHE A 50 -1.48 9.44 10.72
CA PHE A 50 -0.94 8.40 11.57
C PHE A 50 -0.84 8.93 13.00
N LYS A 51 -1.47 8.24 13.95
CA LYS A 51 -1.42 8.54 15.38
C LYS A 51 -0.64 7.46 16.09
N ASN A 52 0.47 7.81 16.71
CA ASN A 52 1.29 6.85 17.45
C ASN A 52 0.70 6.54 18.85
N VAL A 53 1.27 5.56 19.54
CA VAL A 53 0.85 5.15 20.90
C VAL A 53 1.01 6.25 21.95
N ASP A 54 1.91 7.22 21.73
CA ASP A 54 2.11 8.37 22.63
C ASP A 54 1.07 9.48 22.40
N GLY A 55 0.17 9.31 21.42
CA GLY A 55 -0.86 10.27 21.07
C GLY A 55 -0.41 11.36 20.11
N ASN A 56 0.83 11.30 19.60
CA ASN A 56 1.32 12.20 18.58
C ASN A 56 0.73 11.81 17.22
N SER A 57 0.13 12.78 16.53
CA SER A 57 -0.41 12.60 15.19
C SER A 57 0.41 13.36 14.17
N ALA A 58 0.67 12.73 13.03
CA ALA A 58 1.24 13.38 11.86
C ALA A 58 0.53 12.90 10.60
N SER A 59 0.40 13.80 9.63
CA SER A 59 -0.33 13.54 8.39
C SER A 59 0.62 13.50 7.20
N GLY A 60 0.17 12.86 6.13
CA GLY A 60 0.91 12.82 4.88
C GLY A 60 0.03 12.33 3.73
N GLN A 61 0.67 12.02 2.62
CA GLN A 61 0.02 11.46 1.44
C GLN A 61 0.65 10.13 1.04
N VAL A 62 -0.17 9.23 0.54
CA VAL A 62 0.22 8.01 -0.16
C VAL A 62 -0.30 8.07 -1.59
N ALA A 63 0.51 7.60 -2.54
CA ALA A 63 0.05 7.23 -3.87
C ALA A 63 -0.21 5.73 -3.89
N SER A 64 -1.17 5.29 -4.71
CA SER A 64 -1.35 3.87 -5.01
C SER A 64 -1.43 3.61 -6.51
N ALA A 65 -0.94 2.44 -6.90
CA ALA A 65 -1.04 1.91 -8.25
C ALA A 65 -1.36 0.42 -8.15
N GLY A 66 -2.56 0.01 -8.57
CA GLY A 66 -3.05 -1.34 -8.23
C GLY A 66 -3.11 -1.54 -6.72
N THR A 67 -2.43 -2.56 -6.20
CA THR A 67 -2.33 -2.85 -4.75
C THR A 67 -1.12 -2.20 -4.08
N ASP A 68 -0.20 -1.62 -4.85
CA ASP A 68 0.99 -0.98 -4.29
C ASP A 68 0.63 0.34 -3.64
N VAL A 69 1.26 0.63 -2.50
CA VAL A 69 1.10 1.86 -1.71
C VAL A 69 2.48 2.47 -1.50
N ASN A 70 2.66 3.69 -1.99
CA ASN A 70 3.90 4.44 -1.85
C ASN A 70 3.63 5.75 -1.08
N PRO A 71 4.11 5.86 0.17
CA PRO A 71 4.15 7.13 0.89
C PRO A 71 4.91 8.20 0.11
N LEU A 72 4.28 9.37 -0.04
CA LEU A 72 4.86 10.54 -0.68
C LEU A 72 5.38 11.56 0.34
N SER A 73 4.76 11.61 1.52
CA SER A 73 5.11 12.54 2.59
C SER A 73 4.71 12.02 3.99
N GLY A 74 5.14 12.75 5.02
CA GLY A 74 4.80 12.47 6.41
C GLY A 74 5.58 11.28 7.00
N PRO A 75 5.17 10.81 8.18
CA PRO A 75 5.96 9.84 8.96
C PRO A 75 6.20 8.53 8.22
N LEU A 76 5.25 8.04 7.42
CA LEU A 76 5.44 6.82 6.65
C LEU A 76 6.56 6.98 5.60
N LYS A 77 6.70 8.16 5.01
CA LYS A 77 7.79 8.47 4.08
C LYS A 77 9.12 8.66 4.79
N ASP A 78 9.11 9.32 5.95
CA ASP A 78 10.33 9.56 6.75
C ASP A 78 10.93 8.24 7.25
N MET A 79 10.08 7.26 7.57
CA MET A 79 10.45 5.88 7.89
C MET A 79 10.79 5.02 6.65
N GLN A 80 10.78 5.62 5.46
CA GLN A 80 11.05 4.95 4.18
C GLN A 80 10.21 3.69 3.97
N LEU A 81 8.96 3.71 4.44
CA LEU A 81 8.04 2.61 4.26
C LEU A 81 7.57 2.56 2.81
N THR A 82 7.50 1.34 2.28
CA THR A 82 6.77 1.02 1.05
C THR A 82 5.79 -0.09 1.37
N GLY A 83 4.63 -0.12 0.74
CA GLY A 83 3.62 -1.09 1.15
C GLY A 83 2.75 -1.61 0.04
N VAL A 84 1.90 -2.54 0.44
CA VAL A 84 0.83 -3.12 -0.37
C VAL A 84 -0.41 -3.19 0.48
N PHE A 85 -1.58 -3.14 -0.16
CA PHE A 85 -2.85 -3.43 0.50
C PHE A 85 -3.59 -4.57 -0.19
N ALA A 86 -4.38 -5.29 0.58
CA ALA A 86 -5.32 -6.29 0.09
C ALA A 86 -6.65 -6.16 0.82
N THR A 87 -7.74 -6.30 0.10
CA THR A 87 -9.09 -6.37 0.65
C THR A 87 -9.62 -7.77 0.41
N ASP A 88 -10.04 -8.45 1.47
CA ASP A 88 -10.63 -9.80 1.35
C ASP A 88 -12.09 -9.75 0.88
N ASP A 89 -12.67 -10.93 0.62
CA ASP A 89 -14.05 -11.08 0.15
C ASP A 89 -15.09 -10.58 1.17
N THR A 90 -14.69 -10.36 2.43
CA THR A 90 -15.54 -9.80 3.49
C THR A 90 -15.45 -8.27 3.56
N GLY A 91 -14.60 -7.65 2.75
CA GLY A 91 -14.36 -6.21 2.73
C GLY A 91 -13.31 -5.74 3.74
N LYS A 92 -12.64 -6.66 4.46
CA LYS A 92 -11.59 -6.30 5.41
C LYS A 92 -10.31 -5.98 4.64
N THR A 93 -9.77 -4.79 4.88
CA THR A 93 -8.54 -4.32 4.22
C THR A 93 -7.36 -4.43 5.17
N ARG A 94 -6.26 -4.97 4.68
CA ARG A 94 -4.97 -5.02 5.38
C ARG A 94 -3.91 -4.30 4.56
N PHE A 95 -3.11 -3.50 5.23
CA PHE A 95 -1.88 -2.91 4.71
C PHE A 95 -0.69 -3.65 5.28
N ARG A 96 0.32 -3.86 4.43
CA ARG A 96 1.64 -4.35 4.83
C ARG A 96 2.65 -3.32 4.34
N PHE A 97 3.38 -2.70 5.25
CA PHE A 97 4.48 -1.79 4.93
C PHE A 97 5.80 -2.42 5.36
N THR A 98 6.82 -2.27 4.53
CA THR A 98 8.19 -2.68 4.78
C THR A 98 9.10 -1.45 4.65
N GLY A 99 9.88 -1.19 5.70
CA GLY A 99 10.88 -0.13 5.75
C GLY A 99 12.27 -0.61 5.34
N SER A 100 13.14 0.34 5.02
CA SER A 100 14.55 0.09 4.66
C SER A 100 15.34 -0.67 5.73
N ASP A 101 14.93 -0.53 6.99
CA ASP A 101 15.67 -1.01 8.15
C ASP A 101 15.19 -2.42 8.59
N GLY A 102 14.39 -3.09 7.76
CA GLY A 102 13.73 -4.35 8.10
C GLY A 102 12.49 -4.19 8.98
N LEU A 103 11.99 -2.96 9.14
CA LEU A 103 10.76 -2.68 9.86
C LEU A 103 9.55 -3.16 9.05
N ASP A 104 8.84 -4.17 9.54
CA ASP A 104 7.57 -4.63 8.98
C ASP A 104 6.39 -4.17 9.84
N VAL A 105 5.44 -3.49 9.20
CA VAL A 105 4.22 -2.95 9.81
C VAL A 105 3.00 -3.54 9.11
N SER A 106 2.04 -4.02 9.89
CA SER A 106 0.73 -4.45 9.40
C SER A 106 -0.35 -3.54 9.98
N CYS A 107 -1.24 -3.02 9.15
CA CYS A 107 -2.41 -2.24 9.60
C CYS A 107 -3.71 -2.91 9.11
N GLU A 108 -4.67 -3.15 10.00
CA GLU A 108 -5.95 -3.83 9.67
C GLU A 108 -7.16 -3.33 10.46
#